data_AF-A0A378WHH9-F1
#
_entry.id   AF-A0A378WHH9-F1
#
_cell.length_a   1.000
_cell.length_b   1.000
_cell.length_c   1.000
_cell.angle_alpha   90.00
_cell.angle_beta   90.00
_cell.angle_gamma   90.00
#
_symmetry.space_group_name_H-M   'P 1'
#
loop_
_entity.id
_entity.type
_entity.pdbx_description
1 polymer ?
#
loop_
_entity_poly.entity_id
_entity_poly.type
_entity_poly.pdbx_seq_one_letter_code
_entity_poly.pdbx_strand_id
1 'polypeptide(L)'
;MIPFGLSPLFLFLPLGMLAAAILLIWLIRLAIFPRVRTTFKQHIDTRLPLVVLLGAFISIGGYVLLLEWQVGQKIAEQEAKENPTLTKPTTLAGITMPAGTKLELLSANAVGERSVKPEYFERAEFPQPVIWRGLYLKSMHRRLDSVHCFEKHNYDVELCETLPAQEREPDIYWGWYLDTELAKPAQINGFYCKGQVHWSVFELPASEQEKSLLQVSAALPAPEYGFSSCTAAAGNEFQSKNGFLRLRLPENSHIFSSRLIGDSFPNGHLDVWTANDYGGEHTDVLTTSLFTFQPQSWDLNPKHDLRSLSGKIINGTAECPLISDSFVEWHHKHPNILKVQGNGDVKKCGGLTVKYVPSLDINI
;
A
#
# COMPACT_ATOMS: atom_id res chain seq x y z
N MET A 1 -2.23 -14.61 3.93
CA MET A 1 -2.51 -15.91 3.28
C MET A 1 -1.98 -17.01 4.19
N ILE A 2 -2.85 -17.65 4.98
CA ILE A 2 -2.46 -18.85 5.73
C ILE A 2 -2.16 -19.93 4.69
N PRO A 3 -1.03 -20.65 4.76
CA PRO A 3 -0.75 -21.70 3.81
C PRO A 3 -1.81 -22.78 4.03
N PHE A 4 -2.67 -23.00 3.03
CA PHE A 4 -3.44 -24.23 2.91
C PHE A 4 -2.46 -25.37 2.63
N GLY A 5 -1.59 -25.66 3.60
CA GLY A 5 -0.91 -26.94 3.65
C GLY A 5 -2.01 -27.98 3.68
N LEU A 6 -1.98 -28.90 2.72
CA LEU A 6 -2.83 -30.09 2.68
C LEU A 6 -2.58 -30.89 3.96
N SER A 7 -3.19 -30.48 5.06
CA SER A 7 -3.16 -31.24 6.29
C SER A 7 -3.92 -32.54 5.98
N PRO A 8 -3.35 -33.71 6.32
CA PRO A 8 -3.99 -34.99 6.04
C PRO A 8 -5.41 -35.09 6.63
N LEU A 9 -5.75 -34.24 7.62
CA LEU A 9 -7.09 -34.08 8.18
C LEU A 9 -8.15 -33.67 7.15
N PHE A 10 -7.81 -32.84 6.15
CA PHE A 10 -8.77 -32.40 5.12
C PHE A 10 -9.17 -33.52 4.15
N LEU A 11 -8.34 -34.56 4.00
CA LEU A 11 -8.68 -35.73 3.19
C LEU A 11 -9.82 -36.54 3.83
N PHE A 12 -9.97 -36.50 5.16
CA PHE A 12 -11.02 -37.24 5.86
C PHE A 12 -12.40 -36.61 5.72
N LEU A 13 -12.50 -35.34 5.33
CA LEU A 13 -13.77 -34.66 5.11
C LEU A 13 -14.58 -35.25 3.93
N PRO A 14 -14.04 -35.34 2.69
CA PRO A 14 -14.75 -35.99 1.58
C PRO A 14 -14.95 -37.49 1.82
N LEU A 15 -14.01 -38.16 2.50
CA LEU A 15 -14.13 -39.57 2.89
C LEU A 15 -15.28 -39.79 3.90
N GLY A 16 -15.45 -38.90 4.88
CA GLY A 16 -16.56 -38.91 5.82
C GLY A 16 -17.91 -38.66 5.15
N MET A 17 -17.98 -37.71 4.21
CA MET A 17 -19.19 -37.46 3.40
C MET A 17 -19.56 -38.65 2.52
N LEU A 18 -18.58 -39.28 1.86
CA LEU A 18 -18.79 -40.50 1.08
C LEU A 18 -19.26 -41.66 1.97
N ALA A 19 -18.65 -41.83 3.14
CA ALA A 19 -19.06 -42.83 4.10
C ALA A 19 -20.50 -42.61 4.58
N ALA A 20 -20.87 -41.36 4.87
CA ALA A 20 -22.25 -40.98 5.24
C ALA A 20 -23.23 -41.32 4.12
N ALA A 21 -22.92 -40.96 2.87
CA ALA A 21 -23.77 -41.24 1.71
C ALA A 21 -23.95 -42.76 1.50
N ILE A 22 -22.87 -43.54 1.59
CA ILE A 22 -22.90 -45.01 1.47
C ILE A 22 -23.77 -45.63 2.58
N LEU A 23 -23.58 -45.19 3.83
CA LEU A 23 -24.33 -45.70 4.99
C LEU A 23 -25.83 -45.34 4.87
N LEU A 24 -26.15 -44.14 4.39
CA LEU A 24 -27.52 -43.67 4.17
C LEU A 24 -28.23 -44.46 3.05
N ILE A 25 -27.55 -44.68 1.91
CA ILE A 25 -28.05 -45.56 0.83
C ILE A 25 -28.31 -46.97 1.35
N TRP A 26 -27.42 -47.48 2.19
CA TRP A 26 -27.51 -48.82 2.75
C TRP A 26 -28.66 -48.97 3.77
N LEU A 27 -28.88 -47.95 4.61
CA LEU A 27 -30.04 -47.86 5.51
C LEU A 27 -31.36 -47.76 4.75
N ILE A 28 -31.42 -46.96 3.68
CA ILE A 28 -32.60 -46.87 2.81
C ILE A 28 -32.92 -48.24 2.20
N ARG A 29 -31.91 -48.96 1.69
CA ARG A 29 -32.11 -50.31 1.14
C ARG A 29 -32.64 -51.30 2.18
N LEU A 30 -32.14 -51.23 3.42
CA LEU A 30 -32.67 -52.05 4.52
C LEU A 30 -34.08 -51.67 4.93
N ALA A 31 -34.47 -50.39 4.82
CA ALA A 31 -35.83 -49.95 5.11
C ALA A 31 -36.84 -50.48 4.09
N ILE A 32 -36.48 -50.47 2.80
CA ILE A 32 -37.38 -50.78 1.70
C ILE A 32 -37.45 -52.27 1.38
N PHE A 33 -36.35 -53.02 1.47
CA PHE A 33 -36.29 -54.40 0.97
C PHE A 33 -36.19 -55.45 2.10
N PRO A 34 -37.26 -56.24 2.36
CA PRO A 34 -37.26 -57.24 3.43
C PRO A 34 -36.25 -58.38 3.20
N ARG A 35 -35.97 -58.72 1.93
CA ARG A 35 -34.94 -59.72 1.57
C ARG A 35 -33.53 -59.30 2.00
N VAL A 36 -33.22 -58.01 1.96
CA VAL A 36 -31.91 -57.46 2.36
C VAL A 36 -31.72 -57.54 3.88
N ARG A 37 -32.81 -57.42 4.67
CA ARG A 37 -32.78 -57.59 6.13
C ARG A 37 -32.44 -59.02 6.54
N THR A 38 -33.01 -60.03 5.86
CA THR A 38 -32.72 -61.45 6.14
C THR A 38 -31.27 -61.81 5.81
N THR A 39 -30.73 -61.32 4.70
CA THR A 39 -29.33 -61.56 4.32
C THR A 39 -28.34 -60.84 5.25
N PHE A 40 -28.71 -59.66 5.77
CA PHE A 40 -27.89 -58.95 6.75
C PHE A 40 -27.76 -59.72 8.07
N LYS A 41 -28.87 -60.27 8.58
CA LYS A 41 -28.85 -61.11 9.79
C LYS A 41 -28.01 -62.37 9.62
N GLN A 42 -27.97 -62.95 8.42
CA GLN A 42 -27.17 -64.14 8.11
C GLN A 42 -25.65 -63.87 8.00
N HIS A 43 -25.25 -62.63 7.71
CA HIS A 43 -23.84 -62.23 7.50
C HIS A 43 -23.42 -61.08 8.42
N ILE A 44 -23.93 -61.08 9.65
CA ILE A 44 -23.73 -59.95 10.58
C ILE A 44 -22.24 -59.77 10.92
N ASP A 45 -21.49 -60.86 11.06
CA ASP A 45 -20.07 -60.85 11.44
C ASP A 45 -19.17 -60.17 10.40
N THR A 46 -19.54 -60.22 9.12
CA THR A 46 -18.77 -59.57 8.05
C THR A 46 -19.21 -58.14 7.78
N ARG A 47 -20.46 -57.79 8.06
CA ARG A 47 -21.01 -56.47 7.74
C ARG A 47 -20.97 -55.49 8.91
N LEU A 48 -20.98 -55.97 10.14
CA LEU A 48 -20.79 -55.15 11.34
C LEU A 48 -19.46 -54.37 11.35
N PRO A 49 -18.29 -54.97 11.07
CA PRO A 49 -17.03 -54.22 11.05
C PRO A 49 -17.00 -53.13 9.98
N LEU A 50 -17.64 -53.35 8.82
CA LEU A 50 -17.76 -52.33 7.77
C LEU A 50 -18.62 -51.14 8.22
N VAL A 51 -19.74 -51.40 8.90
CA VAL A 51 -20.60 -50.35 9.45
C VAL A 51 -19.87 -49.57 10.54
N VAL A 52 -19.11 -50.26 11.40
CA VAL A 52 -18.26 -49.61 12.42
C VAL A 52 -17.19 -48.74 11.77
N LEU A 53 -16.53 -49.22 10.72
CA LEU A 53 -15.53 -48.46 9.96
C LEU A 53 -16.14 -47.21 9.33
N LEU A 54 -17.28 -47.33 8.64
CA LEU A 54 -17.98 -46.19 8.04
C LEU A 54 -18.45 -45.19 9.12
N GLY A 55 -18.95 -45.68 10.25
CA GLY A 55 -19.30 -44.85 11.40
C GLY A 55 -18.11 -44.08 11.96
N ALA A 56 -16.93 -44.70 12.03
CA ALA A 56 -15.70 -44.04 12.45
C ALA A 56 -15.31 -42.90 11.49
N PHE A 57 -15.36 -43.13 10.18
CA PHE A 57 -15.09 -42.07 9.18
C PHE A 57 -16.09 -40.91 9.26
N ILE A 58 -17.37 -41.20 9.45
CA ILE A 58 -18.41 -40.17 9.64
C ILE A 58 -18.14 -39.37 10.93
N SER A 59 -17.79 -40.05 12.03
CA SER A 59 -17.46 -39.40 13.31
C SER A 59 -16.25 -38.48 13.18
N ILE A 60 -15.20 -38.90 12.49
CA ILE A 60 -14.01 -38.08 12.24
C ILE A 60 -14.37 -36.86 11.37
N GLY A 61 -15.09 -37.06 10.26
CA GLY A 61 -15.53 -35.97 9.40
C GLY A 61 -16.43 -34.96 10.12
N GLY A 62 -17.36 -35.44 10.95
CA GLY A 62 -18.22 -34.60 11.79
C GLY A 62 -17.43 -33.80 12.83
N TYR A 63 -16.41 -34.40 13.45
CA TYR A 63 -15.52 -33.71 14.38
C TYR A 63 -14.72 -32.59 13.68
N VAL A 64 -14.20 -32.83 12.48
CA VAL A 64 -13.50 -31.81 11.68
C VAL A 64 -14.43 -30.63 11.34
N LEU A 65 -15.66 -30.88 10.89
CA LEU A 65 -16.64 -29.82 10.62
C LEU A 65 -16.96 -28.99 11.88
N LEU A 66 -17.05 -29.63 13.04
CA LEU A 66 -17.31 -28.95 14.30
C LEU A 66 -16.13 -28.07 14.72
N LEU A 67 -14.89 -28.54 14.53
CA LEU A 67 -13.69 -27.74 14.78
C LEU A 67 -13.60 -26.53 13.84
N GLU A 68 -13.84 -26.71 12.54
CA GLU A 68 -13.87 -25.61 11.57
C GLU A 68 -14.90 -24.56 11.96
N TRP A 69 -16.09 -24.99 12.37
CA TRP A 69 -17.14 -24.08 12.82
C TRP A 69 -16.72 -23.30 14.08
N GLN A 70 -16.12 -23.96 15.08
CA GLN A 70 -15.64 -23.29 16.29
C GLN A 70 -14.50 -22.32 16.02
N VAL A 71 -13.56 -22.69 15.16
CA VAL A 71 -12.45 -21.82 14.74
C VAL A 71 -13.01 -20.63 13.96
N GLY A 72 -13.96 -20.85 13.05
CA GLY A 72 -14.63 -19.79 12.30
C GLY A 72 -15.34 -18.78 13.20
N GLN A 73 -16.03 -19.22 14.25
CA GLN A 73 -16.64 -18.32 15.24
C GLN A 73 -15.59 -17.47 15.96
N LYS A 74 -14.50 -18.08 16.42
CA LYS A 74 -13.41 -17.35 17.09
C LYS A 74 -12.74 -16.32 16.17
N ILE A 75 -12.52 -16.68 14.91
CA ILE A 75 -11.98 -15.75 13.90
C ILE A 75 -12.95 -14.59 13.69
N ALA A 76 -14.24 -14.87 13.50
CA ALA A 76 -15.25 -13.82 13.31
C ALA A 76 -15.36 -12.88 14.52
N GLU A 77 -15.30 -13.42 15.73
CA GLU A 77 -15.26 -12.62 16.97
C GLU A 77 -13.99 -11.75 17.05
N GLN A 78 -12.84 -12.30 16.66
CA GLN A 78 -11.58 -11.55 16.65
C GLN A 78 -11.59 -10.46 15.57
N GLU A 79 -12.03 -10.78 14.36
CA GLU A 79 -12.19 -9.81 13.27
C GLU A 79 -13.14 -8.68 13.66
N ALA A 80 -14.22 -8.97 14.41
CA ALA A 80 -15.14 -7.94 14.90
C ALA A 80 -14.51 -7.02 15.97
N LYS A 81 -13.58 -7.54 16.79
CA LYS A 81 -12.81 -6.74 17.76
C LYS A 81 -11.75 -5.88 17.08
N GLU A 82 -11.08 -6.43 16.07
CA GLU A 82 -10.05 -5.73 15.30
C GLU A 82 -10.66 -4.74 14.30
N ASN A 83 -11.91 -4.94 13.88
CA ASN A 83 -12.59 -4.07 12.91
C ASN A 83 -13.90 -3.43 13.43
N PRO A 84 -13.86 -2.64 14.53
CA PRO A 84 -15.06 -2.07 15.09
C PRO A 84 -15.61 -0.92 14.23
N THR A 85 -16.93 -0.75 14.27
CA THR A 85 -17.61 0.40 13.64
C THR A 85 -18.06 1.39 14.72
N LEU A 86 -17.75 2.67 14.54
CA LEU A 86 -18.16 3.72 15.47
C LEU A 86 -19.68 3.90 15.47
N THR A 87 -20.32 3.76 16.63
CA THR A 87 -21.77 3.93 16.77
C THR A 87 -22.20 5.39 16.91
N LYS A 88 -21.28 6.27 17.34
CA LYS A 88 -21.50 7.70 17.53
C LYS A 88 -20.33 8.52 16.96
N PRO A 89 -20.55 9.78 16.55
CA PRO A 89 -19.46 10.67 16.18
C PRO A 89 -18.45 10.76 17.32
N THR A 90 -17.19 10.54 17.01
CA THR A 90 -16.11 10.44 18.01
C THR A 90 -14.86 11.10 17.46
N THR A 91 -14.10 11.79 18.31
CA THR A 91 -12.79 12.33 17.92
C THR A 91 -11.71 11.37 18.38
N LEU A 92 -10.96 10.79 17.43
CA LEU A 92 -9.87 9.85 17.68
C LEU A 92 -8.59 10.41 17.07
N ALA A 93 -7.50 10.44 17.84
CA ALA A 93 -6.21 10.97 17.40
C ALA A 93 -6.32 12.37 16.75
N GLY A 94 -7.15 13.25 17.32
CA GLY A 94 -7.41 14.60 16.82
C GLY A 94 -8.30 14.69 15.56
N ILE A 95 -8.83 13.57 15.06
CA ILE A 95 -9.68 13.52 13.86
C ILE A 95 -11.13 13.31 14.29
N THR A 96 -12.01 14.25 13.94
CA THR A 96 -13.45 14.12 14.20
C THR A 96 -14.08 13.19 13.17
N MET A 97 -14.44 12.00 13.60
CA MET A 97 -15.01 10.95 12.76
C MET A 97 -16.53 10.87 12.95
N PRO A 98 -17.31 10.66 11.87
CA PRO A 98 -18.75 10.46 11.97
C PRO A 98 -19.09 9.05 12.49
N ALA A 99 -20.33 8.88 12.95
CA ALA A 99 -20.90 7.55 13.18
C ALA A 99 -20.90 6.74 11.87
N GLY A 100 -20.72 5.43 11.99
CA GLY A 100 -20.59 4.50 10.86
C GLY A 100 -19.16 4.38 10.31
N THR A 101 -18.18 5.10 10.87
CA THR A 101 -16.76 4.93 10.52
C THR A 101 -16.29 3.54 10.91
N LYS A 102 -15.76 2.79 9.94
CA LYS A 102 -15.14 1.49 10.19
C LYS A 102 -13.67 1.71 10.52
N LEU A 103 -13.23 1.14 11.64
CA LEU A 103 -11.84 1.18 12.05
C LEU A 103 -11.22 -0.19 11.80
N GLU A 104 -9.93 -0.20 11.49
CA GLU A 104 -9.04 -1.37 11.57
C GLU A 104 -8.05 -1.04 12.68
N LEU A 105 -8.03 -1.85 13.75
CA LEU A 105 -7.16 -1.68 14.90
C LEU A 105 -5.95 -2.60 14.79
N LEU A 106 -4.88 -2.23 15.49
CA LEU A 106 -3.72 -3.10 15.69
C LEU A 106 -4.16 -4.46 16.25
N SER A 107 -3.59 -5.54 15.71
CA SER A 107 -3.90 -6.89 16.19
C SER A 107 -3.44 -7.07 17.63
N ALA A 108 -4.28 -7.72 18.45
CA ALA A 108 -3.95 -8.07 19.83
C ALA A 108 -2.66 -8.92 19.93
N ASN A 109 -2.33 -9.67 18.88
CA ASN A 109 -1.10 -10.47 18.83
C ASN A 109 0.15 -9.60 18.69
N ALA A 110 0.04 -8.42 18.07
CA ALA A 110 1.17 -7.51 17.88
C ALA A 110 1.42 -6.65 19.11
N VAL A 111 0.35 -6.13 19.73
CA VAL A 111 0.48 -5.09 20.79
C VAL A 111 -0.09 -5.49 22.15
N GLY A 112 -0.64 -6.69 22.28
CA GLY A 112 -1.33 -7.16 23.47
C GLY A 112 -2.78 -6.65 23.57
N GLU A 113 -3.66 -7.41 24.22
CA GLU A 113 -5.11 -7.13 24.25
C GLU A 113 -5.46 -5.74 24.81
N ARG A 114 -4.69 -5.25 25.79
CA ARG A 114 -4.95 -3.95 26.43
C ARG A 114 -4.58 -2.77 25.55
N SER A 115 -3.69 -2.96 24.60
CA SER A 115 -3.25 -1.94 23.65
C SER A 115 -4.14 -1.89 22.41
N VAL A 116 -5.12 -2.79 22.27
CA VAL A 116 -6.12 -2.70 21.20
C VAL A 116 -7.18 -1.68 21.61
N LYS A 117 -6.97 -0.43 21.21
CA LYS A 117 -7.86 0.70 21.54
C LYS A 117 -8.24 1.48 20.27
N PRO A 118 -9.46 2.05 20.19
CA PRO A 118 -9.89 2.85 19.04
C PRO A 118 -8.95 4.01 18.69
N GLU A 119 -8.28 4.59 19.68
CA GLU A 119 -7.33 5.70 19.49
C GLU A 119 -6.10 5.27 18.66
N TYR A 120 -5.77 3.97 18.68
CA TYR A 120 -4.64 3.37 17.96
C TYR A 120 -5.06 2.64 16.69
N PHE A 121 -6.12 3.13 16.02
CA PHE A 121 -6.54 2.58 14.73
C PHE A 121 -5.43 2.72 13.67
N GLU A 122 -5.23 1.69 12.87
CA GLU A 122 -4.36 1.67 11.69
C GLU A 122 -5.12 2.19 10.47
N ARG A 123 -6.38 1.80 10.27
CA ARG A 123 -7.21 2.31 9.16
C ARG A 123 -8.52 2.85 9.65
N ALA A 124 -8.99 3.90 8.99
CA ALA A 124 -10.35 4.40 9.14
C ALA A 124 -10.98 4.58 7.76
N GLU A 125 -12.13 3.97 7.54
CA GLU A 125 -12.99 4.18 6.37
C GLU A 125 -14.21 4.98 6.78
N PHE A 126 -14.39 6.14 6.15
CA PHE A 126 -15.43 7.09 6.52
C PHE A 126 -16.68 6.88 5.65
N PRO A 127 -17.89 6.75 6.24
CA PRO A 127 -19.13 6.63 5.49
C PRO A 127 -19.49 7.90 4.73
N GLN A 128 -18.96 9.04 5.19
CA GLN A 128 -19.06 10.34 4.52
C GLN A 128 -17.69 11.03 4.59
N PRO A 129 -17.36 11.90 3.62
CA PRO A 129 -16.04 12.53 3.59
C PRO A 129 -15.72 13.32 4.86
N VAL A 130 -14.55 13.06 5.44
CA VAL A 130 -14.03 13.77 6.62
C VAL A 130 -13.02 14.81 6.18
N ILE A 131 -13.05 16.00 6.79
CA ILE A 131 -12.06 17.04 6.53
C ILE A 131 -10.83 16.79 7.41
N TRP A 132 -9.68 16.66 6.78
CA TRP A 132 -8.39 16.63 7.45
C TRP A 132 -7.39 17.49 6.69
N ARG A 133 -6.77 18.46 7.38
CA ARG A 133 -5.86 19.45 6.77
C ARG A 133 -6.47 20.16 5.55
N GLY A 134 -7.76 20.43 5.58
CA GLY A 134 -8.50 21.09 4.48
C GLY A 134 -8.86 20.18 3.31
N LEU A 135 -8.54 18.88 3.37
CA LEU A 135 -8.84 17.90 2.34
C LEU A 135 -10.01 17.01 2.74
N TYR A 136 -10.86 16.67 1.78
CA TYR A 136 -11.97 15.75 1.97
C TYR A 136 -11.48 14.32 1.74
N LEU A 137 -11.43 13.52 2.80
CA LEU A 137 -10.93 12.15 2.79
C LEU A 137 -12.07 11.15 2.85
N LYS A 138 -11.96 10.04 2.12
CA LYS A 138 -12.85 8.88 2.27
C LYS A 138 -12.24 7.78 3.15
N SER A 139 -10.91 7.74 3.27
CA SER A 139 -10.21 6.85 4.18
C SER A 139 -8.85 7.42 4.60
N MET A 140 -8.32 6.89 5.69
CA MET A 140 -6.98 7.16 6.20
C MET A 140 -6.36 5.86 6.67
N HIS A 141 -5.09 5.64 6.33
CA HIS A 141 -4.25 4.55 6.82
C HIS A 141 -3.04 5.17 7.52
N ARG A 142 -2.95 4.93 8.82
CA ARG A 142 -1.86 5.34 9.70
C ARG A 142 -0.90 4.18 9.82
N ARG A 143 0.37 4.45 9.61
CA ARG A 143 1.42 3.50 9.98
C ARG A 143 1.80 3.83 11.39
N LEU A 144 1.66 2.85 12.27
CA LEU A 144 1.94 3.00 13.69
C LEU A 144 3.19 2.20 14.01
N ASP A 145 4.04 2.79 14.84
CA ASP A 145 5.21 2.10 15.38
C ASP A 145 4.92 1.72 16.84
N SER A 146 5.34 0.53 17.25
CA SER A 146 5.20 0.07 18.62
C SER A 146 6.58 -0.11 19.25
N VAL A 147 6.79 0.49 20.42
CA VAL A 147 8.02 0.28 21.21
C VAL A 147 7.69 -0.61 22.39
N HIS A 148 8.22 -1.83 22.36
CA HIS A 148 8.00 -2.80 23.42
C HIS A 148 8.86 -2.50 24.65
N CYS A 149 8.45 -3.00 25.82
CA CYS A 149 9.19 -2.81 27.07
C CYS A 149 10.69 -3.10 26.94
N PHE A 150 11.07 -4.23 26.33
CA PHE A 150 12.47 -4.61 26.24
C PHE A 150 13.26 -3.60 25.40
N GLU A 151 12.69 -3.06 24.32
CA GLU A 151 13.32 -2.03 23.50
C GLU A 151 13.53 -0.73 24.28
N LYS A 152 12.55 -0.32 25.10
CA LYS A 152 12.69 0.84 26.01
C LYS A 152 13.83 0.64 27.01
N HIS A 153 14.11 -0.61 27.38
CA HIS A 153 15.11 -0.99 28.36
C HIS A 153 16.34 -1.67 27.75
N ASN A 154 16.81 -1.21 26.58
CA ASN A 154 18.04 -1.70 25.92
C ASN A 154 18.08 -3.22 25.71
N TYR A 155 16.93 -3.79 25.34
CA TYR A 155 16.70 -5.21 25.12
C TYR A 155 16.84 -6.09 26.38
N ASP A 156 16.67 -5.52 27.58
CA ASP A 156 16.64 -6.26 28.84
C ASP A 156 15.27 -6.92 29.07
N VAL A 157 15.18 -8.20 28.69
CA VAL A 157 13.95 -9.01 28.83
C VAL A 157 13.67 -9.34 30.29
N GLU A 158 14.70 -9.61 31.09
CA GLU A 158 14.55 -10.01 32.51
C GLU A 158 13.96 -8.86 33.32
N LEU A 159 14.46 -7.64 33.10
CA LEU A 159 13.91 -6.44 33.73
C LEU A 159 12.41 -6.32 33.41
N CYS A 160 12.03 -6.46 32.14
CA CYS A 160 10.63 -6.35 31.74
C CYS A 160 9.73 -7.36 32.43
N GLU A 161 10.16 -8.61 32.64
CA GLU A 161 9.38 -9.61 33.37
C GLU A 161 9.11 -9.21 34.83
N THR A 162 10.03 -8.46 35.45
CA THR A 162 9.86 -7.95 36.82
C THR A 162 8.99 -6.70 36.93
N LEU A 163 8.77 -5.98 35.82
CA LEU A 163 8.01 -4.74 35.82
C LEU A 163 6.48 -4.98 35.94
N PRO A 164 5.74 -4.02 36.52
CA PRO A 164 4.28 -4.04 36.54
C PRO A 164 3.70 -4.25 35.14
N ALA A 165 2.56 -4.96 35.05
CA ALA A 165 1.93 -5.26 33.77
C ALA A 165 1.64 -4.02 32.90
N GLN A 166 1.38 -2.87 33.54
CA GLN A 166 1.12 -1.60 32.86
C GLN A 166 2.39 -0.99 32.23
N GLU A 167 3.57 -1.21 32.82
CA GLU A 167 4.85 -0.74 32.28
C GLU A 167 5.39 -1.65 31.17
N ARG A 168 4.89 -2.90 31.13
CA ARG A 168 5.16 -3.85 30.06
C ARG A 168 4.37 -3.56 28.77
N GLU A 169 3.32 -2.75 28.83
CA GLU A 169 2.49 -2.44 27.67
C GLU A 169 3.33 -1.67 26.62
N PRO A 170 3.24 -2.05 25.33
CA PRO A 170 3.95 -1.33 24.28
C PRO A 170 3.40 0.08 24.16
N ASP A 171 4.30 1.04 23.98
CA ASP A 171 3.88 2.38 23.61
C ASP A 171 3.65 2.41 22.10
N ILE A 172 2.53 2.96 21.67
CA ILE A 172 2.16 3.07 20.26
C ILE A 172 2.32 4.52 19.81
N TYR A 173 3.08 4.72 18.75
CA TYR A 173 3.45 6.02 18.20
C TYR A 173 2.96 6.17 16.76
N TRP A 174 2.84 7.42 16.33
CA TRP A 174 2.73 7.73 14.91
C TRP A 174 4.01 7.32 14.19
N GLY A 175 3.88 6.58 13.08
CA GLY A 175 5.00 6.21 12.23
C GLY A 175 5.40 7.30 11.26
N TRP A 176 6.42 7.01 10.45
CA TRP A 176 7.06 7.98 9.56
C TRP A 176 6.19 8.47 8.41
N TYR A 177 5.17 7.71 8.06
CA TYR A 177 4.27 8.01 6.94
C TYR A 177 2.83 7.64 7.27
N LEU A 178 1.91 8.27 6.54
CA LEU A 178 0.51 7.88 6.51
C LEU A 178 -0.03 8.05 5.10
N ASP A 179 -1.02 7.24 4.77
CA ASP A 179 -1.72 7.29 3.51
C ASP A 179 -3.14 7.81 3.74
N THR A 180 -3.62 8.67 2.85
CA THR A 180 -5.01 9.11 2.83
C THR A 180 -5.59 8.87 1.46
N GLU A 181 -6.89 8.61 1.40
CA GLU A 181 -7.59 8.51 0.13
C GLU A 181 -8.58 9.65 0.00
N LEU A 182 -8.43 10.44 -1.06
CA LEU A 182 -9.26 11.61 -1.34
C LEU A 182 -10.67 11.18 -1.77
N ALA A 183 -11.68 11.87 -1.24
CA ALA A 183 -13.07 11.70 -1.68
C ALA A 183 -13.32 12.31 -3.07
N LYS A 184 -12.53 13.32 -3.45
CA LYS A 184 -12.54 13.97 -4.77
C LYS A 184 -11.16 14.52 -5.09
N PRO A 185 -10.82 14.72 -6.38
CA PRO A 185 -9.57 15.36 -6.73
C PRO A 185 -9.40 16.72 -6.05
N ALA A 186 -8.18 17.03 -5.61
CA ALA A 186 -7.88 18.23 -4.84
C ALA A 186 -6.49 18.78 -5.20
N GLN A 187 -6.32 20.09 -5.05
CA GLN A 187 -5.02 20.72 -5.23
C GLN A 187 -4.22 20.63 -3.93
N ILE A 188 -3.07 19.96 -3.98
CA ILE A 188 -2.18 19.74 -2.83
C ILE A 188 -0.79 20.17 -3.25
N ASN A 189 -0.24 21.17 -2.57
CA ASN A 189 1.08 21.73 -2.86
C ASN A 189 1.30 21.98 -4.37
N GLY A 190 0.38 22.64 -5.05
CA GLY A 190 0.49 22.94 -6.49
C GLY A 190 0.13 21.80 -7.45
N PHE A 191 0.05 20.55 -6.98
CA PHE A 191 -0.37 19.40 -7.78
C PHE A 191 -1.87 19.16 -7.70
N TYR A 192 -2.48 18.73 -8.79
CA TYR A 192 -3.85 18.26 -8.78
C TYR A 192 -3.86 16.74 -8.60
N CYS A 193 -4.20 16.29 -7.40
CA CYS A 193 -4.11 14.89 -6.97
C CYS A 193 -5.49 14.23 -6.97
N LYS A 194 -5.54 12.92 -7.19
CA LYS A 194 -6.72 12.07 -6.98
C LYS A 194 -6.35 10.77 -6.26
N GLY A 195 -7.34 10.12 -5.66
CA GLY A 195 -7.13 8.82 -5.03
C GLY A 195 -6.19 8.91 -3.83
N GLN A 196 -5.15 8.09 -3.81
CA GLN A 196 -4.21 8.01 -2.70
C GLN A 196 -3.22 9.18 -2.68
N VAL A 197 -3.00 9.70 -1.48
CA VAL A 197 -2.01 10.73 -1.15
C VAL A 197 -1.17 10.21 0.00
N HIS A 198 0.14 10.26 -0.17
CA HIS A 198 1.11 9.86 0.83
C HIS A 198 1.68 11.08 1.55
N TRP A 199 1.78 10.97 2.85
CA TRP A 199 2.36 11.99 3.71
C TRP A 199 3.51 11.38 4.49
N SER A 200 4.60 12.12 4.63
CA SER A 200 5.75 11.69 5.42
C SER A 200 6.21 12.82 6.35
N VAL A 201 6.78 12.45 7.49
CA VAL A 201 7.48 13.45 8.29
C VAL A 201 8.80 13.73 7.57
N PHE A 202 8.98 14.95 7.07
CA PHE A 202 10.17 15.29 6.29
C PHE A 202 11.42 15.05 7.14
N GLU A 203 12.35 14.28 6.59
CA GLU A 203 13.61 13.92 7.23
C GLU A 203 14.36 15.17 7.71
N LEU A 204 14.46 15.30 9.03
CA LEU A 204 15.57 16.05 9.63
C LEU A 204 16.88 15.36 9.21
N PRO A 205 18.04 16.07 9.18
CA PRO A 205 19.33 15.43 8.93
C PRO A 205 19.52 14.22 9.87
N ALA A 206 20.21 13.17 9.41
CA ALA A 206 20.35 11.88 10.13
C ALA A 206 20.77 12.02 11.61
N SER A 207 21.52 13.07 11.96
CA SER A 207 21.91 13.39 13.34
C SER A 207 20.75 13.78 14.28
N GLU A 208 19.59 14.17 13.74
CA GLU A 208 18.36 14.54 14.47
C GLU A 208 17.23 13.50 14.27
N GLN A 209 17.37 12.58 13.31
CA GLN A 209 16.41 11.50 13.05
C GLN A 209 16.33 10.50 14.21
N GLU A 210 17.46 10.19 14.85
CA GLU A 210 17.49 9.25 15.99
C GLU A 210 16.77 9.76 17.24
N LYS A 211 16.42 11.06 17.33
CA LYS A 211 15.92 11.67 18.58
C LYS A 211 14.48 12.18 18.56
N SER A 212 13.86 12.44 17.41
CA SER A 212 12.66 13.33 17.38
C SER A 212 11.33 12.71 16.96
N LEU A 213 11.30 11.55 16.27
CA LEU A 213 10.06 11.03 15.69
C LEU A 213 9.40 9.87 16.46
N LEU A 214 10.14 9.24 17.39
CA LEU A 214 9.65 8.15 18.24
C LEU A 214 8.80 8.60 19.46
N GLN A 215 8.18 9.79 19.45
CA GLN A 215 7.60 10.33 20.70
C GLN A 215 6.17 10.83 20.64
N VAL A 216 5.54 10.94 19.46
CA VAL A 216 4.12 11.36 19.42
C VAL A 216 3.23 10.13 19.54
N SER A 217 2.66 9.94 20.74
CA SER A 217 1.70 8.86 20.98
C SER A 217 0.60 8.86 19.92
N ALA A 218 0.26 7.67 19.43
CA ALA A 218 -0.80 7.46 18.45
C ALA A 218 -2.19 7.89 18.98
N ALA A 219 -2.37 8.07 20.29
CA ALA A 219 -3.64 8.59 20.82
C ALA A 219 -3.79 10.10 20.63
N LEU A 220 -2.69 10.82 20.40
CA LEU A 220 -2.67 12.26 20.22
C LEU A 220 -2.85 12.64 18.75
N PRO A 221 -3.19 13.92 18.47
CA PRO A 221 -3.22 14.45 17.11
C PRO A 221 -1.93 14.14 16.34
N ALA A 222 -2.09 13.86 15.04
CA ALA A 222 -0.98 13.55 14.15
C ALA A 222 0.14 14.61 14.22
N PRO A 223 1.43 14.20 14.17
CA PRO A 223 2.53 15.13 14.02
C PRO A 223 2.42 15.93 12.71
N GLU A 224 3.35 16.86 12.53
CA GLU A 224 3.44 17.62 11.30
C GLU A 224 3.95 16.74 10.14
N TYR A 225 3.02 16.16 9.39
CA TYR A 225 3.33 15.50 8.13
C TYR A 225 3.39 16.49 6.97
N GLY A 226 4.39 16.30 6.13
CA GLY A 226 4.53 16.93 4.84
C GLY A 226 3.89 16.12 3.71
N PHE A 227 3.42 16.81 2.68
CA PHE A 227 2.96 16.17 1.45
C PHE A 227 4.17 15.53 0.73
N SER A 228 4.10 14.23 0.47
CA SER A 228 5.23 13.45 -0.06
C SER A 228 4.94 12.90 -1.45
N SER A 229 3.77 12.32 -1.68
CA SER A 229 3.38 11.82 -3.01
C SER A 229 1.88 11.85 -3.24
N CYS A 230 1.47 11.80 -4.50
CA CYS A 230 0.09 11.49 -4.88
C CYS A 230 -0.01 10.88 -6.28
N THR A 231 -1.18 10.30 -6.55
CA THR A 231 -1.57 9.98 -7.93
C THR A 231 -2.13 11.23 -8.62
N ALA A 232 -1.57 11.60 -9.77
CA ALA A 232 -1.98 12.77 -10.54
C ALA A 232 -3.39 12.61 -11.11
N ALA A 233 -4.22 13.64 -10.93
CA ALA A 233 -5.43 13.83 -11.70
C ALA A 233 -5.11 14.46 -13.07
N ALA A 234 -6.10 14.50 -13.96
CA ALA A 234 -5.95 15.17 -15.25
C ALA A 234 -5.72 16.68 -15.06
N GLY A 235 -4.82 17.26 -15.86
CA GLY A 235 -4.63 18.72 -15.92
C GLY A 235 -3.38 19.25 -15.22
N ASN A 236 -2.48 18.38 -14.75
CA ASN A 236 -1.18 18.79 -14.24
C ASN A 236 -0.27 19.24 -15.41
N GLU A 237 0.02 20.55 -15.48
CA GLU A 237 0.93 21.17 -16.44
C GLU A 237 1.96 22.03 -15.72
N PHE A 238 3.22 21.85 -16.08
CA PHE A 238 4.36 22.54 -15.49
C PHE A 238 5.12 23.26 -16.59
N GLN A 239 5.81 24.33 -16.25
CA GLN A 239 6.58 25.09 -17.24
C GLN A 239 7.99 25.37 -16.73
N SER A 240 8.93 25.48 -17.67
CA SER A 240 10.22 26.05 -17.38
C SER A 240 10.07 27.53 -17.00
N LYS A 241 10.99 28.05 -16.19
CA LYS A 241 10.94 29.45 -15.72
C LYS A 241 10.87 30.50 -16.86
N ASN A 242 11.44 30.18 -18.02
CA ASN A 242 11.41 31.02 -19.23
C ASN A 242 10.22 30.74 -20.16
N GLY A 243 9.36 29.76 -19.83
CA GLY A 243 8.18 29.38 -20.61
C GLY A 243 8.45 28.63 -21.92
N PHE A 244 9.70 28.26 -22.20
CA PHE A 244 10.06 27.59 -23.46
C PHE A 244 9.62 26.13 -23.52
N LEU A 245 9.48 25.48 -22.36
CA LEU A 245 8.99 24.12 -22.26
C LEU A 245 7.82 24.08 -21.30
N ARG A 246 6.71 23.51 -21.77
CA ARG A 246 5.57 23.13 -20.93
C ARG A 246 5.48 21.62 -20.93
N LEU A 247 5.51 21.01 -19.75
CA LEU A 247 5.40 19.57 -19.54
C LEU A 247 4.01 19.26 -19.01
N ARG A 248 3.30 18.35 -19.67
CA ARG A 248 2.01 17.86 -19.20
C ARG A 248 2.17 16.44 -18.68
N LEU A 249 1.74 16.21 -17.44
CA LEU A 249 1.72 14.86 -16.88
C LEU A 249 0.47 14.11 -17.31
N PRO A 250 0.61 12.83 -17.69
CA PRO A 250 -0.52 11.92 -17.84
C PRO A 250 -1.36 11.84 -16.57
N GLU A 251 -2.64 11.51 -16.76
CA GLU A 251 -3.48 11.12 -15.63
C GLU A 251 -2.98 9.79 -15.05
N ASN A 252 -3.04 9.65 -13.73
CA ASN A 252 -2.53 8.52 -12.95
C ASN A 252 -1.00 8.46 -12.77
N SER A 253 -0.24 9.44 -13.25
CA SER A 253 1.20 9.49 -12.94
C SER A 253 1.42 9.61 -11.43
N HIS A 254 2.36 8.84 -10.88
CA HIS A 254 2.67 8.88 -9.45
C HIS A 254 3.73 9.95 -9.18
N ILE A 255 3.32 11.09 -8.63
CA ILE A 255 4.17 12.24 -8.33
C ILE A 255 4.73 12.08 -6.92
N PHE A 256 6.03 12.27 -6.72
CA PHE A 256 6.65 12.19 -5.40
C PHE A 256 7.78 13.20 -5.24
N SER A 257 8.00 13.64 -4.00
CA SER A 257 9.16 14.44 -3.63
C SER A 257 10.34 13.53 -3.36
N SER A 258 11.53 13.94 -3.79
CA SER A 258 12.79 13.26 -3.49
C SER A 258 13.82 14.27 -3.01
N ARG A 259 14.65 13.85 -2.06
CA ARG A 259 15.82 14.60 -1.61
C ARG A 259 17.07 13.91 -2.13
N LEU A 260 17.75 14.54 -3.08
CA LEU A 260 19.03 14.07 -3.60
C LEU A 260 20.14 14.58 -2.68
N ILE A 261 20.95 13.69 -2.11
CA ILE A 261 22.09 14.05 -1.26
C ILE A 261 23.35 14.16 -2.12
N GLY A 262 24.18 15.16 -1.86
CA GLY A 262 25.47 15.29 -2.54
C GLY A 262 26.20 16.58 -2.22
N ASP A 263 27.53 16.47 -2.10
CA ASP A 263 28.43 17.59 -1.78
C ASP A 263 28.41 18.71 -2.83
N SER A 264 27.96 18.39 -4.04
CA SER A 264 27.81 19.36 -5.13
C SER A 264 26.60 20.30 -4.97
N PHE A 265 25.69 20.01 -4.02
CA PHE A 265 24.53 20.84 -3.74
C PHE A 265 24.82 21.87 -2.64
N PRO A 266 24.32 23.11 -2.74
CA PRO A 266 24.66 24.19 -1.80
C PRO A 266 24.43 23.87 -0.32
N ASN A 267 23.44 23.02 -0.02
CA ASN A 267 23.08 22.63 1.34
C ASN A 267 23.41 21.15 1.64
N GLY A 268 24.28 20.52 0.84
CA GLY A 268 24.53 19.07 0.88
C GLY A 268 23.35 18.20 0.39
N HIS A 269 22.23 18.83 0.01
CA HIS A 269 21.06 18.16 -0.53
C HIS A 269 20.30 19.03 -1.53
N LEU A 270 19.41 18.40 -2.27
CA LEU A 270 18.52 19.02 -3.23
C LEU A 270 17.14 18.37 -3.22
N ASP A 271 16.13 19.16 -2.88
CA ASP A 271 14.73 18.74 -2.95
C ASP A 271 14.18 18.95 -4.36
N VAL A 272 13.60 17.89 -4.92
CA VAL A 272 12.98 17.86 -6.25
C VAL A 272 11.66 17.13 -6.22
N TRP A 273 10.80 17.41 -7.20
CA TRP A 273 9.63 16.61 -7.51
C TRP A 273 9.86 15.86 -8.81
N THR A 274 9.51 14.58 -8.81
CA THR A 274 9.54 13.72 -9.99
C THR A 274 8.19 13.00 -10.11
N ALA A 275 7.96 12.29 -11.21
CA ALA A 275 6.87 11.34 -11.27
C ALA A 275 7.27 10.10 -12.07
N ASN A 276 6.60 9.00 -11.73
CA ASN A 276 6.78 7.65 -12.23
C ASN A 276 8.13 7.04 -11.84
N ASP A 277 8.05 5.79 -11.39
CA ASP A 277 9.12 5.13 -10.64
C ASP A 277 10.35 4.87 -11.54
N TYR A 278 11.54 5.10 -10.97
CA TYR A 278 12.81 4.83 -11.62
C TYR A 278 13.00 3.30 -11.72
N GLY A 279 12.45 2.64 -12.75
CA GLY A 279 12.85 1.26 -13.08
C GLY A 279 11.75 0.26 -13.47
N GLY A 280 10.52 0.67 -13.73
CA GLY A 280 9.49 -0.22 -14.29
C GLY A 280 9.51 -0.29 -15.83
N GLU A 281 9.11 -1.43 -16.41
CA GLU A 281 8.83 -1.60 -17.86
C GLU A 281 7.72 -0.66 -18.40
N HIS A 282 7.09 0.14 -17.52
CA HIS A 282 6.08 1.13 -17.84
C HIS A 282 6.62 2.54 -17.59
N THR A 283 7.52 2.99 -18.48
CA THR A 283 7.86 4.42 -18.54
C THR A 283 6.73 5.14 -19.26
N ASP A 284 5.89 5.83 -18.50
CA ASP A 284 4.83 6.66 -19.06
C ASP A 284 5.40 7.65 -20.07
N VAL A 285 4.71 7.76 -21.21
CA VAL A 285 5.04 8.73 -22.25
C VAL A 285 4.69 10.13 -21.76
N LEU A 286 5.67 11.03 -21.78
CA LEU A 286 5.46 12.43 -21.40
C LEU A 286 5.34 13.31 -22.64
N THR A 287 4.46 14.30 -22.54
CA THR A 287 4.22 15.27 -23.62
C THR A 287 4.68 16.64 -23.17
N THR A 288 5.54 17.26 -23.98
CA THR A 288 5.86 18.69 -23.86
C THR A 288 5.09 19.50 -24.89
N SER A 289 5.15 20.83 -24.80
CA SER A 289 4.65 21.72 -25.86
C SER A 289 5.34 21.55 -27.21
N LEU A 290 6.52 20.92 -27.27
CA LEU A 290 7.34 20.83 -28.49
C LEU A 290 7.52 19.40 -29.01
N PHE A 291 7.42 18.38 -28.16
CA PHE A 291 7.63 16.98 -28.51
C PHE A 291 7.08 16.04 -27.45
N THR A 292 6.87 14.79 -27.85
CA THR A 292 6.52 13.66 -26.99
C THR A 292 7.75 12.77 -26.81
N PHE A 293 8.02 12.33 -25.58
CA PHE A 293 9.23 11.57 -25.27
C PHE A 293 8.99 10.51 -24.19
N GLN A 294 9.81 9.45 -24.24
CA GLN A 294 9.94 8.47 -23.18
C GLN A 294 10.99 8.99 -22.20
N PRO A 295 10.61 9.39 -20.98
CA PRO A 295 11.55 10.01 -20.04
C PRO A 295 12.58 8.99 -19.55
N GLN A 296 13.84 9.43 -19.47
CA GLN A 296 14.86 8.79 -18.65
C GLN A 296 14.97 9.48 -17.29
N SER A 297 14.90 10.82 -17.28
CA SER A 297 14.83 11.59 -16.04
C SER A 297 14.14 12.92 -16.29
N TRP A 298 13.48 13.45 -15.27
CA TRP A 298 13.02 14.83 -15.26
C TRP A 298 12.75 15.22 -13.81
N ASP A 299 12.86 16.50 -13.51
CA ASP A 299 12.63 17.00 -12.17
C ASP A 299 12.05 18.42 -12.18
N LEU A 300 11.20 18.70 -11.19
CA LEU A 300 10.74 20.04 -10.85
C LEU A 300 11.43 20.50 -9.58
N ASN A 301 11.63 21.81 -9.48
CA ASN A 301 12.04 22.41 -8.21
C ASN A 301 10.87 22.44 -7.19
N PRO A 302 11.10 22.85 -5.93
CA PRO A 302 10.03 22.97 -4.92
C PRO A 302 8.93 23.99 -5.24
N LYS A 303 9.12 24.84 -6.26
CA LYS A 303 8.11 25.78 -6.79
C LYS A 303 7.36 25.23 -8.00
N HIS A 304 7.63 23.97 -8.37
CA HIS A 304 7.07 23.25 -9.51
C HIS A 304 7.48 23.82 -10.88
N ASP A 305 8.60 24.56 -10.94
CA ASP A 305 9.21 24.91 -12.23
C ASP A 305 9.99 23.71 -12.76
N LEU A 306 9.83 23.44 -14.07
CA LEU A 306 10.61 22.41 -14.75
C LEU A 306 12.10 22.75 -14.70
N ARG A 307 12.90 21.83 -14.16
CA ARG A 307 14.32 22.07 -13.86
C ARG A 307 15.26 21.31 -14.78
N SER A 308 14.95 20.05 -15.06
CA SER A 308 15.61 19.29 -16.11
C SER A 308 14.65 18.27 -16.71
N LEU A 309 14.95 17.84 -17.94
CA LEU A 309 14.32 16.68 -18.56
C LEU A 309 15.33 16.01 -19.48
N SER A 310 15.26 14.69 -19.57
CA SER A 310 16.00 13.88 -20.50
C SER A 310 15.22 12.63 -20.90
N GLY A 311 15.45 12.13 -22.10
CA GLY A 311 14.79 10.92 -22.58
C GLY A 311 14.82 10.77 -24.09
N LYS A 312 14.17 9.73 -24.59
CA LYS A 312 14.11 9.41 -26.03
C LYS A 312 12.88 10.05 -26.65
N ILE A 313 13.07 10.78 -27.75
CA ILE A 313 11.96 11.35 -28.52
C ILE A 313 11.14 10.22 -29.14
N ILE A 314 9.83 10.28 -28.96
CA ILE A 314 8.88 9.43 -29.67
C ILE A 314 8.40 10.17 -30.91
N ASN A 315 7.90 11.40 -30.72
CA ASN A 315 7.37 12.22 -31.81
C ASN A 315 7.72 13.70 -31.61
N GLY A 316 8.32 14.32 -32.63
CA GLY A 316 8.46 15.77 -32.72
C GLY A 316 7.17 16.46 -33.17
N THR A 317 7.15 17.79 -33.09
CA THR A 317 6.08 18.63 -33.67
C THR A 317 6.59 19.37 -34.90
N ALA A 318 5.72 20.09 -35.62
CA ALA A 318 6.15 20.94 -36.75
C ALA A 318 7.14 22.04 -36.32
N GLU A 319 7.01 22.57 -35.10
CA GLU A 319 7.94 23.57 -34.55
C GLU A 319 9.25 22.96 -34.02
N CYS A 320 9.28 21.65 -33.85
CA CYS A 320 10.41 20.90 -33.34
C CYS A 320 10.49 19.52 -33.99
N PRO A 321 10.93 19.45 -35.27
CA PRO A 321 10.92 18.22 -36.07
C PRO A 321 12.11 17.31 -35.70
N LEU A 322 12.26 16.99 -34.42
CA LEU A 322 13.28 16.06 -33.96
C LEU A 322 12.97 14.64 -34.44
N ILE A 323 14.01 13.90 -34.79
CA ILE A 323 13.91 12.52 -35.28
C ILE A 323 13.53 11.60 -34.10
N SER A 324 12.62 10.65 -34.33
CA SER A 324 12.30 9.58 -33.37
C SER A 324 13.57 8.88 -32.88
N ASP A 325 13.54 8.40 -31.64
CA ASP A 325 14.64 7.72 -30.95
C ASP A 325 15.88 8.58 -30.65
N SER A 326 15.88 9.86 -31.05
CA SER A 326 16.92 10.81 -30.62
C SER A 326 16.83 11.01 -29.11
N PHE A 327 17.96 10.92 -28.42
CA PHE A 327 18.02 11.26 -27.00
C PHE A 327 18.17 12.76 -26.81
N VAL A 328 17.36 13.35 -25.94
CA VAL A 328 17.39 14.78 -25.63
C VAL A 328 17.71 15.05 -24.18
N GLU A 329 18.35 16.18 -23.92
CA GLU A 329 18.62 16.69 -22.57
C GLU A 329 18.39 18.20 -22.56
N TRP A 330 17.61 18.67 -21.58
CA TRP A 330 17.42 20.09 -21.29
C TRP A 330 17.61 20.35 -19.81
N HIS A 331 18.20 21.50 -19.49
CA HIS A 331 18.52 21.89 -18.11
C HIS A 331 18.33 23.39 -17.90
N HIS A 332 17.72 23.78 -16.77
CA HIS A 332 17.39 25.18 -16.46
C HIS A 332 18.58 26.15 -16.42
N LYS A 333 19.81 25.67 -16.18
CA LYS A 333 21.05 26.49 -16.26
C LYS A 333 21.36 26.95 -17.69
N HIS A 334 20.89 26.23 -18.69
CA HIS A 334 21.02 26.56 -20.11
C HIS A 334 19.63 26.54 -20.77
N PRO A 335 18.72 27.42 -20.33
CA PRO A 335 17.29 27.22 -20.54
C PRO A 335 16.87 27.44 -22.00
N ASN A 336 17.77 27.95 -22.85
CA ASN A 336 17.59 28.21 -24.28
C ASN A 336 18.25 27.14 -25.17
N ILE A 337 18.87 26.11 -24.57
CA ILE A 337 19.62 25.07 -25.28
C ILE A 337 18.93 23.73 -25.05
N LEU A 338 18.57 23.04 -26.14
CA LEU A 338 18.18 21.64 -26.12
C LEU A 338 19.35 20.82 -26.69
N LYS A 339 19.98 19.99 -25.85
CA LYS A 339 21.00 19.06 -26.35
C LYS A 339 20.32 17.86 -26.97
N VAL A 340 20.82 17.40 -28.10
CA VAL A 340 20.32 16.22 -28.81
C VAL A 340 21.52 15.33 -29.10
N GLN A 341 21.45 14.04 -28.73
CA GLN A 341 22.52 13.10 -29.06
C GLN A 341 22.39 12.61 -30.49
N GLY A 342 23.53 12.50 -31.18
CA GLY A 342 23.61 12.02 -32.55
C GLY A 342 23.82 13.15 -33.56
N ASN A 343 23.45 12.89 -34.80
CA ASN A 343 23.60 13.83 -35.92
C ASN A 343 22.23 14.27 -36.44
N GLY A 344 22.10 15.55 -36.76
CA GLY A 344 20.93 16.10 -37.43
C GLY A 344 21.15 17.55 -37.85
N ASP A 345 20.16 18.11 -38.53
CA ASP A 345 20.20 19.44 -39.14
C ASP A 345 19.21 20.43 -38.50
N VAL A 346 18.42 19.99 -37.52
CA VAL A 346 17.48 20.83 -36.78
C VAL A 346 18.26 21.84 -35.94
N LYS A 347 18.17 23.12 -36.27
CA LYS A 347 18.86 24.19 -35.53
C LYS A 347 18.00 24.80 -34.42
N LYS A 348 16.68 24.70 -34.54
CA LYS A 348 15.70 25.26 -33.60
C LYS A 348 14.56 24.29 -33.34
N CYS A 349 14.06 24.33 -32.11
CA CYS A 349 12.92 23.58 -31.62
C CYS A 349 12.05 24.56 -30.84
N GLY A 350 11.06 25.17 -31.50
CA GLY A 350 10.35 26.34 -30.99
C GLY A 350 11.30 27.48 -30.61
N GLY A 351 11.28 27.88 -29.33
CA GLY A 351 12.18 28.90 -28.76
C GLY A 351 13.59 28.39 -28.40
N LEU A 352 13.84 27.07 -28.50
CA LEU A 352 15.11 26.45 -28.10
C LEU A 352 16.09 26.37 -29.27
N THR A 353 17.37 26.62 -28.98
CA THR A 353 18.48 26.34 -29.88
C THR A 353 18.90 24.88 -29.70
N VAL A 354 18.91 24.11 -30.78
CA VAL A 354 19.30 22.70 -30.75
C VAL A 354 20.82 22.58 -30.90
N LYS A 355 21.45 21.82 -30.00
CA LYS A 355 22.88 21.51 -30.05
C LYS A 355 23.08 20.01 -30.11
N TYR A 356 23.62 19.53 -31.23
CA TYR A 356 23.98 18.14 -31.38
C TYR A 356 25.27 17.84 -30.61
N VAL A 357 25.24 16.78 -29.81
CA VAL A 357 26.39 16.25 -29.09
C VAL A 357 26.71 14.85 -29.61
N PRO A 358 28.00 14.51 -29.82
CA PRO A 358 28.39 13.15 -30.20
C PRO A 358 27.88 12.15 -29.16
N SER A 359 27.50 10.95 -29.59
CA SER A 359 26.97 9.87 -28.75
C SER A 359 28.01 9.25 -27.78
N LEU A 360 29.08 9.98 -27.44
CA LEU A 360 30.21 9.47 -26.66
C LEU A 360 29.76 9.06 -25.25
N ASP A 361 29.75 7.74 -25.04
CA ASP A 361 29.79 6.97 -23.79
C ASP A 361 29.30 7.71 -22.54
N ILE A 362 27.98 7.81 -22.41
CA ILE A 362 27.38 8.01 -21.10
C ILE A 362 27.49 6.67 -20.38
N ASN A 363 28.44 6.56 -19.44
CA ASN A 363 28.29 5.64 -18.32
C ASN A 363 27.01 6.08 -17.58
N ILE A 364 25.90 5.39 -17.88
CA ILE A 364 24.61 5.53 -17.18
C ILE A 364 24.79 5.10 -15.73
#